data_AF-A0A7V5ZIW9-F1
#
_entry.id   AF-A0A7V5ZIW9-F1
#
_cell.length_a   1.000
_cell.length_b   1.000
_cell.length_c   1.000
_cell.angle_alpha   90.00
_cell.angle_beta   90.00
_cell.angle_gamma   90.00
#
_symmetry.space_group_name_H-M   'P 1'
#
loop_
_entity.id
_entity.type
_entity.pdbx_description
1 polymer ?
#
loop_
_entity_poly.entity_id
_entity_poly.type
_entity_poly.pdbx_seq_one_letter_code
_entity_poly.pdbx_strand_id
1 'polypeptide(L)'
;MVRARRRREEAARGDGAECRPSPPAAEPQDDPELAALRRRWAELVRRIFEVDPLLCPRCGETMRIIALITEPRVATKILRHLAAKPADQRGPPQASTAAA
;
A
#
# COMPACT_ATOMS: atom_id res chain seq x y z
N MET A 1 9.67 25.95 39.86
CA MET A 1 9.65 26.01 38.37
C MET A 1 11.07 25.99 37.78
N VAL A 2 11.92 25.03 38.16
CA VAL A 2 13.30 24.89 37.62
C VAL A 2 13.58 23.46 37.11
N ARG A 3 12.76 22.46 37.50
CA ARG A 3 12.91 21.06 37.08
C ARG A 3 12.34 20.72 35.69
N ALA A 4 11.62 21.64 35.05
CA ALA A 4 11.00 21.42 33.73
C ALA A 4 11.92 21.77 32.54
N ARG A 5 13.02 22.51 32.76
CA ARG A 5 13.99 22.84 31.70
C ARG A 5 14.90 21.66 31.35
N ARG A 6 15.35 20.88 32.34
CA ARG A 6 16.31 19.77 32.13
C ARG A 6 15.79 18.67 31.20
N ARG A 7 14.50 18.32 31.27
CA ARG A 7 13.89 17.31 30.37
C ARG A 7 13.85 17.75 28.90
N ARG A 8 13.83 19.05 28.59
CA ARG A 8 13.86 19.52 27.19
C ARG A 8 15.27 19.48 26.61
N GLU A 9 16.30 19.67 27.43
CA GLU A 9 17.70 19.59 27.01
C GLU A 9 18.14 18.14 26.75
N GLU A 10 17.63 17.16 27.51
CA GLU A 10 17.91 15.73 27.30
C GLU A 10 17.24 15.17 26.02
N ALA A 11 16.08 15.70 25.62
CA ALA A 11 15.40 15.31 24.37
C ALA A 11 16.06 15.87 23.09
N ALA A 12 16.93 16.88 23.23
CA ALA A 12 17.72 17.43 22.12
C ALA A 12 19.10 16.75 21.95
N ARG A 13 19.45 15.82 22.85
CA ARG A 13 20.65 14.95 22.77
C ARG A 13 20.30 13.52 22.35
N GLY A 14 19.27 13.38 21.51
CA GLY A 14 19.09 12.18 20.72
C GLY A 14 20.03 12.24 19.52
N ASP A 15 21.10 11.47 19.60
CA ASP A 15 22.06 11.11 18.53
C ASP A 15 21.57 11.50 17.14
N GLY A 16 22.29 12.43 16.52
CA GLY A 16 22.25 12.54 15.07
C GLY A 16 22.52 11.14 14.53
N ALA A 17 21.55 10.60 13.79
CA ALA A 17 21.77 9.44 12.97
C ALA A 17 22.81 9.84 11.92
N GLU A 18 24.08 9.76 12.34
CA GLU A 18 25.23 9.75 11.47
C GLU A 18 24.90 8.74 10.37
N CYS A 19 24.94 9.18 9.11
CA CYS A 19 24.99 8.27 7.97
C CYS A 19 26.24 7.43 8.15
N ARG A 20 26.16 6.36 8.94
CA ARG A 20 27.17 5.33 8.98
C ARG A 20 27.27 4.86 7.53
N PRO A 21 28.41 5.04 6.85
CA PRO A 21 28.56 4.47 5.52
C PRO A 21 28.30 2.97 5.71
N SER A 22 27.23 2.49 5.05
CA SER A 22 27.01 1.06 4.94
C SER A 22 28.33 0.48 4.44
N PRO A 23 28.80 -0.66 4.98
CA PRO A 23 29.89 -1.37 4.35
C PRO A 23 29.59 -1.47 2.84
N PRO A 24 30.61 -1.31 1.96
CA PRO A 24 30.38 -1.40 0.52
C PRO A 24 29.53 -2.65 0.30
N ALA A 25 28.35 -2.45 -0.30
CA ALA A 25 27.44 -3.55 -0.56
C ALA A 25 28.29 -4.63 -1.23
N ALA A 26 28.41 -5.79 -0.58
CA ALA A 26 29.21 -6.89 -1.10
C ALA A 26 28.83 -7.04 -2.57
N GLU A 27 29.80 -6.93 -3.46
CA GLU A 27 29.52 -6.94 -4.89
C GLU A 27 28.63 -8.15 -5.16
N PRO A 28 27.43 -7.94 -5.73
CA PRO A 28 26.50 -9.03 -5.91
C PRO A 28 27.24 -10.07 -6.74
N GLN A 29 27.53 -11.22 -6.14
CA GLN A 29 28.11 -12.32 -6.89
C GLN A 29 27.13 -12.61 -8.02
N ASP A 30 27.60 -12.41 -9.25
CA ASP A 30 26.80 -12.50 -10.47
C ASP A 30 26.41 -13.95 -10.73
N ASP A 31 25.51 -14.48 -9.91
CA ASP A 31 24.79 -15.69 -10.23
C ASP A 31 23.78 -15.33 -11.34
N PRO A 32 24.00 -15.79 -12.58
CA PRO A 32 23.12 -15.46 -13.70
C PRO A 32 21.69 -15.98 -13.47
N GLU A 33 21.52 -17.05 -12.68
CA GLU A 33 20.22 -17.61 -12.34
C GLU A 33 19.47 -16.69 -11.37
N LEU A 34 20.16 -16.19 -10.33
CA LEU A 34 19.60 -15.22 -9.38
C LEU A 34 19.23 -13.90 -10.08
N ALA A 35 20.04 -13.45 -11.04
CA ALA A 35 19.73 -12.29 -11.86
C ALA A 35 18.48 -12.51 -12.75
N ALA A 36 18.32 -13.70 -13.32
CA ALA A 36 17.14 -14.07 -14.09
C ALA A 36 15.87 -14.11 -13.23
N LEU A 37 15.94 -14.66 -12.01
CA LEU A 37 14.83 -14.68 -11.06
C LEU A 37 14.38 -13.27 -10.67
N ARG A 38 15.33 -12.37 -10.36
CA ARG A 38 15.03 -10.96 -10.05
C ARG A 38 14.33 -10.24 -11.20
N ARG A 39 14.78 -10.45 -12.44
CA ARG A 39 14.12 -9.91 -13.65
C ARG A 39 12.69 -10.42 -13.79
N ARG A 40 12.47 -11.74 -13.64
CA ARG A 40 11.13 -12.36 -13.72
C ARG A 40 10.20 -11.84 -12.63
N TRP A 41 10.71 -11.68 -11.41
CA TRP A 41 9.94 -11.12 -10.30
C TRP A 41 9.56 -9.66 -10.56
N ALA A 42 10.49 -8.84 -11.04
CA ALA A 42 10.21 -7.46 -11.41
C ALA A 42 9.13 -7.35 -12.50
N GLU A 43 9.14 -8.26 -13.49
CA GLU A 43 8.11 -8.30 -14.53
C GLU A 43 6.73 -8.68 -13.96
N LEU A 44 6.67 -9.67 -13.05
CA LEU A 44 5.42 -10.06 -12.38
C LEU A 44 4.86 -8.94 -11.51
N VAL A 45 5.74 -8.27 -10.75
CA VAL A 45 5.40 -7.08 -9.96
C VAL A 45 4.83 -6.01 -10.90
N ARG A 46 5.51 -5.68 -11.99
CA ARG A 46 5.05 -4.67 -12.95
C ARG A 46 3.63 -4.94 -13.45
N ARG A 47 3.29 -6.18 -13.81
CA ARG A 47 1.94 -6.57 -14.26
C ARG A 47 0.85 -6.35 -13.20
N ILE A 48 1.18 -6.48 -11.92
CA ILE A 48 0.24 -6.23 -10.80
C ILE A 48 0.06 -4.72 -10.57
N PHE A 49 1.13 -3.94 -10.71
CA PHE A 49 1.14 -2.50 -10.48
C PHE A 49 0.66 -1.65 -11.67
N GLU A 50 0.43 -2.25 -12.85
CA GLU A 50 -0.13 -1.54 -14.01
C GLU A 50 -1.60 -1.13 -13.81
N VAL A 51 -2.31 -1.74 -12.87
CA VAL A 51 -3.69 -1.39 -12.52
C VAL A 51 -3.69 -0.74 -11.15
N ASP A 52 -4.04 0.54 -11.07
CA ASP A 52 -4.26 1.22 -9.79
C ASP A 52 -5.58 0.68 -9.17
N PRO A 53 -5.53 -0.11 -8.09
CA PRO A 53 -6.74 -0.67 -7.47
C PRO A 53 -7.58 0.41 -6.78
N LEU A 54 -7.04 1.63 -6.61
CA LEU A 54 -7.75 2.76 -6.04
C LEU A 54 -8.41 3.63 -7.11
N LEU A 55 -8.32 3.31 -8.40
CA LEU A 55 -9.12 3.98 -9.42
C LEU A 55 -10.36 3.16 -9.74
N CYS A 56 -11.53 3.81 -9.67
CA CYS A 56 -12.78 3.16 -10.05
C CYS A 56 -12.79 2.88 -11.57
N PRO A 57 -12.95 1.63 -12.03
CA PRO A 57 -12.92 1.29 -13.47
C PRO A 57 -14.13 1.81 -14.25
N ARG A 58 -15.17 2.32 -13.56
CA ARG A 58 -16.38 2.87 -14.20
C ARG A 58 -16.37 4.39 -14.34
N CYS A 59 -15.85 5.11 -13.34
CA CYS A 59 -15.92 6.58 -13.30
C CYS A 59 -14.57 7.27 -13.12
N GLY A 60 -13.47 6.53 -12.88
CA GLY A 60 -12.13 7.09 -12.73
C GLY A 60 -11.86 7.79 -11.39
N GLU A 61 -12.83 7.82 -10.48
CA GLU A 61 -12.67 8.47 -9.17
C GLU A 61 -11.81 7.65 -8.21
N THR A 62 -11.15 8.32 -7.26
CA THR A 62 -10.30 7.66 -6.27
C THR A 62 -11.12 6.96 -5.18
N MET A 63 -10.93 5.65 -5.06
CA MET A 63 -11.51 4.80 -4.02
C MET A 63 -10.72 4.89 -2.72
N ARG A 64 -11.40 4.69 -1.58
CA ARG A 64 -10.79 4.70 -0.24
C ARG A 64 -10.80 3.31 0.36
N ILE A 65 -9.69 2.92 1.00
CA ILE A 65 -9.62 1.69 1.79
C ILE A 65 -10.44 1.90 3.08
N ILE A 66 -11.45 1.06 3.29
CA ILE A 66 -12.33 1.15 4.48
C ILE A 66 -12.09 0.02 5.50
N ALA A 67 -11.49 -1.09 5.08
CA ALA A 67 -11.21 -2.24 5.93
C ALA A 67 -10.10 -3.10 5.33
N LEU A 68 -9.36 -3.80 6.19
CA LEU A 68 -8.43 -4.86 5.79
C LEU A 68 -8.99 -6.21 6.29
N ILE A 69 -9.10 -7.18 5.39
CA ILE A 69 -9.61 -8.51 5.71
C ILE A 69 -8.43 -9.48 5.69
N THR A 70 -8.02 -9.96 6.85
CA THR A 70 -6.89 -10.88 7.00
C THR A 70 -7.31 -12.35 7.04
N GLU A 71 -8.56 -12.64 7.41
CA GLU A 71 -9.07 -13.99 7.55
C GLU A 71 -9.47 -14.60 6.18
N PRO A 72 -8.81 -15.68 5.71
CA PRO A 72 -9.06 -16.24 4.37
C PRO A 72 -10.51 -16.71 4.18
N ARG A 73 -11.12 -17.27 5.23
CA ARG A 73 -12.51 -17.78 5.18
C ARG A 73 -13.51 -16.66 4.88
N VAL A 74 -13.26 -15.48 5.41
CA VAL A 74 -14.10 -14.29 5.18
C VAL A 74 -13.97 -13.81 3.74
N ALA A 75 -12.73 -13.73 3.23
CA ALA A 75 -12.47 -13.38 1.84
C ALA A 75 -13.18 -14.35 0.87
N THR A 76 -13.05 -15.68 1.08
CA THR A 76 -13.73 -16.68 0.26
C THR A 76 -15.25 -16.53 0.29
N LYS A 77 -15.83 -16.26 1.46
CA LYS A 77 -17.29 -16.06 1.59
C LYS A 77 -17.76 -14.85 0.78
N ILE A 78 -17.02 -13.73 0.81
CA ILE A 78 -17.33 -12.52 0.06
C ILE A 78 -17.24 -12.78 -1.44
N LEU A 79 -16.13 -13.38 -1.91
CA LEU A 79 -15.93 -13.65 -3.33
C LEU A 79 -17.01 -14.58 -3.89
N ARG A 80 -17.39 -15.63 -3.16
CA ARG A 80 -18.48 -16.52 -3.55
C ARG A 80 -19.83 -15.79 -3.67
N HIS A 81 -20.11 -14.88 -2.75
CA HIS A 81 -21.34 -14.07 -2.79
C HIS A 81 -21.38 -13.13 -4.00
N LEU A 82 -20.24 -12.52 -4.37
CA LEU A 82 -20.13 -11.66 -5.53
C LEU A 82 -20.30 -12.44 -6.85
N ALA A 83 -19.70 -13.63 -6.96
CA ALA A 83 -19.81 -14.47 -8.14
C ALA A 83 -21.24 -15.00 -8.40
N ALA A 84 -22.05 -15.15 -7.34
CA ALA A 84 -23.42 -15.63 -7.45
C ALA A 84 -24.43 -14.53 -7.83
N LYS A 85 -24.05 -13.25 -7.88
CA LYS A 85 -24.95 -12.14 -8.20
C LYS A 85 -24.72 -11.64 -9.64
N PRO A 86 -25.78 -11.40 -10.45
CA PRO A 86 -25.63 -10.68 -11.71
C PRO A 86 -25.08 -9.26 -11.45
N ALA A 87 -24.27 -8.77 -12.38
CA ALA A 87 -23.37 -7.62 -12.24
C ALA A 87 -24.03 -6.25 -11.92
N ASP A 88 -25.34 -6.19 -11.75
CA ASP A 88 -26.07 -4.94 -11.60
C ASP A 88 -26.79 -4.85 -10.26
N GLN A 89 -26.05 -4.45 -9.23
CA GLN A 89 -26.62 -3.87 -8.03
C GLN A 89 -26.49 -2.36 -8.17
N ARG A 90 -27.62 -1.74 -8.57
CA ARG A 90 -27.91 -0.30 -8.59
C ARG A 90 -26.86 0.52 -7.84
N GLY A 91 -26.16 1.39 -8.56
CA GLY A 91 -25.40 2.47 -7.93
C GLY A 91 -26.31 3.30 -7.02
N PRO A 92 -25.74 3.96 -5.99
CA PRO A 92 -26.53 4.83 -5.12
C PRO A 92 -27.32 5.84 -5.96
N PRO A 93 -28.58 6.16 -5.61
CA PRO A 93 -29.35 7.16 -6.34
C PRO A 93 -28.54 8.46 -6.37
N GLN A 94 -28.31 8.98 -7.57
CA GLN A 94 -27.59 10.24 -7.72
C GLN A 94 -28.47 11.32 -7.10
N ALA A 95 -28.04 11.87 -5.97
CA ALA A 95 -28.68 13.04 -5.42
C ALA A 95 -28.52 14.15 -6.47
N SER A 96 -29.63 14.56 -7.08
CA SER A 96 -29.69 15.77 -7.88
C SER A 96 -29.18 16.92 -7.02
N THR A 97 -27.98 17.41 -7.28
CA THR A 97 -27.59 18.75 -6.85
C THR A 97 -28.36 19.73 -7.72
N ALA A 98 -29.58 20.05 -7.30
CA ALA A 98 -30.25 21.26 -7.73
C ALA A 98 -29.49 22.44 -7.15
N ALA A 99 -28.76 23.15 -8.01
CA ALA A 99 -28.15 24.44 -7.68
C ALA A 99 -29.26 25.46 -7.41
N ALA A 100 -29.11 26.22 -6.31
CA ALA A 100 -29.82 27.45 -6.01
C ALA A 100 -28.84 28.61 -6.08
#